data_AF-A0A167KJ00-F1
#
_entry.id   AF-A0A167KJ00-F1
#
_cell.length_a   1.000
_cell.length_b   1.000
_cell.length_c   1.000
_cell.angle_alpha   90.00
_cell.angle_beta   90.00
_cell.angle_gamma   90.00
#
_symmetry.space_group_name_H-M   'P 1'
#
loop_
_entity.id
_entity.type
_entity.pdbx_description
1 polymer ?
#
loop_
_entity_poly.entity_id
_entity_poly.type
_entity_poly.pdbx_seq_one_letter_code
_entity_poly.pdbx_strand_id
1 'polypeptide(L)'
;MNNNYVQTWKNKSQHAFKLFSADIQPAGAGKLPPADFELAPNGETALNWTSLPPNGDGQTSGYLRFWSIPSTPNLPGSGLTFGIKIEQDFIKGEPQPYKILTYVGSPTGNPNSWTDVTSDFNPDYNFFVRGEGFIETYGINVKKLLGPRASIAVTIETLYQEPGLTQLVLPFAPDYVEEWVNESDRGFELYDSDVEAPRSEKPTHVVKPTAKSTLQPGGTAILSWSSVIPEGSGYTFGYLRYWSEKPAPGVIGGGHIFGVRLEQLFAASLVAGSTATPWPPEVKIFNGAPLGTPLWEDITEQLQLHNSYTFVVQHKPHNYSVTVESLSSIHFSRCAVRVTIKNA
;
A
#
# COMPACT_ATOMS: atom_id res chain seq x y z
N MET A 1 -15.65 35.49 3.95
CA MET A 1 -14.17 35.61 3.90
C MET A 1 -13.65 34.70 2.80
N ASN A 2 -12.57 35.06 2.12
CA ASN A 2 -11.99 34.22 1.08
C ASN A 2 -11.23 33.05 1.73
N ASN A 3 -11.46 31.83 1.26
CA ASN A 3 -10.72 30.66 1.72
C ASN A 3 -9.50 30.47 0.81
N ASN A 4 -8.31 30.45 1.42
CA ASN A 4 -7.05 30.31 0.70
C ASN A 4 -6.45 28.94 0.96
N TYR A 5 -5.96 28.32 -0.11
CA TYR A 5 -5.39 26.99 -0.09
C TYR A 5 -3.99 27.02 -0.68
N VAL A 6 -3.09 26.25 -0.08
CA VAL A 6 -1.70 26.15 -0.53
C VAL A 6 -1.24 24.71 -0.46
N GLN A 7 -0.69 24.23 -1.57
CA GLN A 7 0.01 22.97 -1.64
C GLN A 7 1.43 23.23 -2.12
N THR A 8 2.41 23.14 -1.22
CA THR A 8 3.82 23.30 -1.56
C THR A 8 4.42 21.93 -1.85
N TRP A 9 5.10 21.77 -2.98
CA TRP A 9 5.79 20.54 -3.38
C TRP A 9 7.29 20.79 -3.41
N LYS A 10 8.04 19.92 -2.73
CA LYS A 10 9.50 19.93 -2.70
C LYS A 10 10.00 18.59 -3.22
N ASN A 11 10.88 18.61 -4.19
CA ASN A 11 11.54 17.41 -4.68
C ASN A 11 12.97 17.38 -4.16
N LYS A 12 13.24 16.51 -3.18
CA LYS A 12 14.61 16.26 -2.68
C LYS A 12 15.24 15.01 -3.29
N SER A 13 14.56 14.37 -4.24
CA SER A 13 15.12 13.27 -5.02
C SER A 13 16.14 13.80 -6.04
N GLN A 14 16.94 12.89 -6.61
CA GLN A 14 17.80 13.22 -7.76
C GLN A 14 17.09 13.17 -9.11
N HIS A 15 15.81 12.77 -9.13
CA HIS A 15 15.03 12.60 -10.36
C HIS A 15 14.03 13.73 -10.52
N ALA A 16 13.76 14.10 -11.75
CA ALA A 16 12.76 15.10 -12.05
C ALA A 16 11.38 14.44 -12.23
N PHE A 17 10.33 15.10 -11.76
CA PHE A 17 8.97 14.57 -11.84
C PHE A 17 8.14 15.38 -12.83
N LYS A 18 7.82 14.77 -13.97
CA LYS A 18 6.95 15.40 -14.97
C LYS A 18 5.52 15.45 -14.46
N LEU A 19 4.89 16.62 -14.58
CA LEU A 19 3.47 16.78 -14.27
C LEU A 19 2.65 15.91 -15.22
N PHE A 20 1.80 15.08 -14.65
CA PHE A 20 0.83 14.30 -15.41
C PHE A 20 -0.46 15.08 -15.61
N SER A 21 -1.00 15.66 -14.52
CA SER A 21 -2.22 16.46 -14.58
C SER A 21 -2.34 17.36 -13.36
N ALA A 22 -3.09 18.44 -13.50
CA ALA A 22 -3.41 19.37 -12.43
C ALA A 22 -4.81 19.93 -12.66
N ASP A 23 -5.54 20.22 -11.59
CA ASP A 23 -6.82 20.91 -11.67
C ASP A 23 -7.06 21.75 -10.42
N ILE A 24 -7.87 22.79 -10.57
CA ILE A 24 -8.42 23.62 -9.48
C ILE A 24 -9.91 23.80 -9.74
N GLN A 25 -10.71 23.51 -8.73
CA GLN A 25 -12.14 23.74 -8.74
C GLN A 25 -12.54 24.77 -7.68
N PRO A 26 -13.35 25.80 -8.04
CA PRO A 26 -13.88 26.07 -9.37
C PRO A 26 -12.80 26.59 -10.35
N ALA A 27 -13.04 26.40 -11.65
CA ALA A 27 -12.11 26.83 -12.69
C ALA A 27 -11.79 28.33 -12.58
N GLY A 28 -10.51 28.67 -12.66
CA GLY A 28 -10.03 30.06 -12.54
C GLY A 28 -9.80 30.55 -11.10
N ALA A 29 -10.02 29.73 -10.07
CA ALA A 29 -9.73 30.08 -8.67
C ALA A 29 -8.21 30.20 -8.37
N GLY A 30 -7.35 29.76 -9.29
CA GLY A 30 -5.90 29.90 -9.21
C GLY A 30 -5.23 29.62 -10.56
N LYS A 31 -3.90 29.64 -10.58
CA LYS A 31 -3.09 29.36 -11.76
C LYS A 31 -2.52 27.95 -11.70
N LEU A 32 -2.76 27.15 -12.73
CA LEU A 32 -2.17 25.83 -12.88
C LEU A 32 -0.74 25.93 -13.46
N PRO A 33 0.17 25.01 -13.11
CA PRO A 33 1.43 24.86 -13.84
C PRO A 33 1.15 24.52 -15.32
N PRO A 34 2.08 24.85 -16.25
CA PRO A 34 1.92 24.47 -17.65
C PRO A 34 1.95 22.94 -17.83
N ALA A 35 1.40 22.45 -18.94
CA ALA A 35 1.22 21.01 -19.19
C ALA A 35 2.54 20.22 -19.29
N ASP A 36 3.64 20.88 -19.64
CA ASP A 36 4.99 20.34 -19.73
C ASP A 36 5.82 20.60 -18.46
N PHE A 37 5.20 21.10 -17.39
CA PHE A 37 5.88 21.38 -16.14
C PHE A 37 6.58 20.12 -15.58
N GLU A 38 7.78 20.34 -15.06
CA GLU A 38 8.58 19.32 -14.41
C GLU A 38 9.09 19.85 -13.08
N LEU A 39 8.86 19.08 -12.02
CA LEU A 39 9.41 19.39 -10.71
C LEU A 39 10.85 18.87 -10.67
N ALA A 40 11.80 19.77 -10.97
CA ALA A 40 13.22 19.48 -11.03
C ALA A 40 13.79 18.95 -9.70
N PRO A 41 14.93 18.22 -9.72
CA PRO A 41 15.66 17.84 -8.52
C PRO A 41 16.02 19.05 -7.66
N ASN A 42 15.84 18.94 -6.33
CA ASN A 42 15.95 20.05 -5.36
C ASN A 42 15.02 21.25 -5.65
N GLY A 43 14.05 21.08 -6.55
CA GLY A 43 13.09 22.08 -6.94
C GLY A 43 11.93 22.19 -5.95
N GLU A 44 11.32 23.37 -5.92
CA GLU A 44 10.13 23.66 -5.14
C GLU A 44 9.10 24.38 -6.00
N THR A 45 7.83 24.00 -5.87
CA THR A 45 6.70 24.67 -6.52
C THR A 45 5.52 24.74 -5.56
N ALA A 46 4.56 25.61 -5.85
CA ALA A 46 3.35 25.72 -5.05
C ALA A 46 2.11 25.88 -5.94
N LEU A 47 1.09 25.06 -5.66
CA LEU A 47 -0.26 25.28 -6.16
C LEU A 47 -1.01 26.15 -5.15
N ASN A 48 -1.47 27.31 -5.60
CA ASN A 48 -2.19 28.27 -4.77
C ASN A 48 -3.52 28.60 -5.44
N TRP A 49 -4.60 28.58 -4.65
CA TRP A 49 -5.90 29.02 -5.13
C TRP A 49 -6.73 29.63 -3.99
N THR A 50 -7.71 30.41 -4.39
CA THR A 50 -8.62 31.09 -3.49
C THR A 50 -10.04 30.78 -3.93
N SER A 51 -10.85 30.23 -3.02
CA SER A 51 -12.27 30.01 -3.26
C SER A 51 -13.10 31.03 -2.50
N LEU A 52 -14.10 31.59 -3.19
CA LEU A 52 -15.19 32.30 -2.55
C LEU A 52 -16.14 31.27 -1.93
N PRO A 53 -16.73 31.54 -0.75
CA PRO A 53 -17.78 30.70 -0.20
C PRO A 53 -18.96 30.65 -1.18
N PRO A 54 -19.45 29.45 -1.55
CA PRO A 54 -20.61 29.33 -2.42
C PRO A 54 -21.87 29.86 -1.73
N ASN A 55 -22.82 30.40 -2.49
CA ASN A 55 -24.15 30.76 -2.00
C ASN A 55 -24.99 29.48 -1.87
N GLY A 56 -24.77 28.72 -0.80
CA GLY A 56 -25.40 27.42 -0.55
C GLY A 56 -24.35 26.33 -0.32
N ASP A 57 -24.69 25.10 -0.69
CA ASP A 57 -23.74 24.00 -0.64
C ASP A 57 -22.78 24.08 -1.83
N GLY A 58 -21.55 23.61 -1.65
CA GLY A 58 -20.58 23.55 -2.73
C GLY A 58 -19.26 22.92 -2.30
N GLN A 59 -18.31 22.90 -3.22
CA GLN A 59 -17.01 22.26 -3.01
C GLN A 59 -15.91 23.07 -3.69
N THR A 60 -14.72 23.06 -3.11
CA THR A 60 -13.48 23.49 -3.76
C THR A 60 -12.43 22.41 -3.63
N SER A 61 -11.58 22.30 -4.65
CA SER A 61 -10.46 21.38 -4.62
C SER A 61 -9.29 21.89 -5.45
N GLY A 62 -8.10 21.37 -5.17
CA GLY A 62 -6.91 21.61 -5.97
C GLY A 62 -5.95 20.43 -5.84
N TYR A 63 -5.37 19.98 -6.96
CA TYR A 63 -4.44 18.87 -6.97
C TYR A 63 -3.33 18.99 -8.01
N LEU A 64 -2.22 18.32 -7.73
CA LEU A 64 -1.16 17.99 -8.67
C LEU A 64 -0.96 16.47 -8.70
N ARG A 65 -0.86 15.88 -9.89
CA ARG A 65 -0.43 14.49 -10.11
C ARG A 65 0.82 14.47 -10.98
N PHE A 66 1.82 13.71 -10.57
CA PHE A 66 3.09 13.52 -11.24
C PHE A 66 3.26 12.07 -11.69
N TRP A 67 4.07 11.87 -12.73
CA TRP A 67 4.57 10.54 -13.09
C TRP A 67 5.62 10.09 -12.08
N SER A 68 5.45 8.92 -11.47
CA SER A 68 6.58 8.23 -10.81
C SER A 68 7.25 7.22 -11.75
N ILE A 69 6.48 6.63 -12.67
CA ILE A 69 6.98 5.82 -13.78
C ILE A 69 6.28 6.33 -15.05
N PRO A 70 6.96 7.11 -15.89
CA PRO A 70 6.50 7.51 -17.21
C PRO A 70 6.04 6.33 -18.08
N SER A 71 5.13 6.62 -18.99
CA SER A 71 4.65 5.63 -19.96
C SER A 71 5.74 5.18 -20.91
N THR A 72 5.83 3.87 -21.13
CA THR A 72 6.70 3.33 -22.17
C THR A 72 6.17 3.69 -23.56
N PRO A 73 7.05 4.05 -24.53
CA PRO A 73 6.63 4.53 -25.85
C PRO A 73 5.68 3.60 -26.63
N ASN A 74 5.75 2.29 -26.37
CA ASN A 74 4.97 1.27 -27.07
C ASN A 74 3.73 0.78 -26.27
N LEU A 75 3.54 1.24 -25.03
CA LEU A 75 2.30 1.04 -24.27
C LEU A 75 1.82 2.39 -23.71
N PRO A 76 1.08 3.18 -24.48
CA PRO A 76 0.44 4.40 -24.00
C PRO A 76 -0.45 4.07 -22.78
N GLY A 77 -0.27 4.79 -21.68
CA GLY A 77 -1.01 4.51 -20.45
C GLY A 77 -0.42 3.43 -19.55
N SER A 78 0.68 2.79 -19.96
CA SER A 78 1.58 2.13 -19.01
C SER A 78 2.23 3.18 -18.10
N GLY A 79 2.65 2.77 -16.91
CA GLY A 79 3.29 3.67 -15.95
C GLY A 79 2.48 3.87 -14.67
N LEU A 80 3.03 4.67 -13.78
CA LEU A 80 2.47 4.94 -12.46
C LEU A 80 2.50 6.44 -12.21
N THR A 81 1.38 6.96 -11.73
CA THR A 81 1.24 8.36 -11.34
C THR A 81 0.86 8.43 -9.87
N PHE A 82 1.22 9.53 -9.24
CA PHE A 82 0.84 9.80 -7.86
C PHE A 82 0.48 11.27 -7.69
N GLY A 83 -0.34 11.58 -6.72
CA GLY A 83 -0.72 12.96 -6.44
C GLY A 83 -1.43 13.13 -5.12
N ILE A 84 -1.62 14.39 -4.78
CA ILE A 84 -2.32 14.81 -3.57
C ILE A 84 -3.31 15.89 -3.93
N LYS A 85 -4.54 15.74 -3.43
CA LYS A 85 -5.64 16.68 -3.56
C LYS A 85 -6.00 17.22 -2.17
N ILE A 86 -6.20 18.53 -2.09
CA ILE A 86 -6.91 19.15 -0.96
C ILE A 86 -8.33 19.41 -1.44
N GLU A 87 -9.31 19.00 -0.66
CA GLU A 87 -10.73 19.20 -0.96
C GLU A 87 -11.44 19.77 0.27
N GLN A 88 -12.37 20.70 0.07
CA GLN A 88 -13.17 21.23 1.16
C GLN A 88 -14.61 21.40 0.72
N ASP A 89 -15.51 20.82 1.51
CA ASP A 89 -16.95 20.96 1.33
C ASP A 89 -17.46 22.20 2.07
N PHE A 90 -18.51 22.80 1.52
CA PHE A 90 -19.25 23.90 2.11
C PHE A 90 -20.69 23.48 2.31
N ILE A 91 -21.22 23.71 3.51
CA ILE A 91 -22.63 23.48 3.84
C ILE A 91 -23.23 24.84 4.14
N LYS A 92 -24.18 25.28 3.31
CA LYS A 92 -24.82 26.61 3.41
C LYS A 92 -23.81 27.77 3.50
N GLY A 93 -22.72 27.67 2.73
CA GLY A 93 -21.63 28.65 2.69
C GLY A 93 -20.59 28.52 3.82
N GLU A 94 -20.83 27.65 4.81
CA GLU A 94 -19.90 27.43 5.92
C GLU A 94 -18.88 26.32 5.58
N PRO A 95 -17.56 26.60 5.70
CA PRO A 95 -16.52 25.63 5.38
C PRO A 95 -16.50 24.48 6.39
N GLN A 96 -16.55 23.24 5.89
CA GLN A 96 -16.28 22.04 6.67
C GLN A 96 -14.77 21.79 6.79
N PRO A 97 -14.26 20.96 7.70
CA PRO A 97 -12.85 20.57 7.69
C PRO A 97 -12.42 20.06 6.31
N TYR A 98 -11.25 20.51 5.84
CA TYR A 98 -10.73 20.06 4.55
C TYR A 98 -10.23 18.60 4.66
N LYS A 99 -10.33 17.88 3.54
CA LYS A 99 -9.83 16.53 3.37
C LYS A 99 -8.47 16.54 2.66
N ILE A 100 -7.62 15.59 3.04
CA ILE A 100 -6.41 15.27 2.31
C ILE A 100 -6.63 13.94 1.59
N LEU A 101 -6.49 13.99 0.28
CA LEU A 101 -6.82 12.90 -0.62
C LEU A 101 -5.55 12.53 -1.39
N THR A 102 -5.17 11.26 -1.38
CA THR A 102 -4.01 10.77 -2.13
C THR A 102 -4.45 9.93 -3.33
N TYR A 103 -3.64 9.95 -4.37
CA TYR A 103 -3.82 9.11 -5.54
C TYR A 103 -2.51 8.43 -5.83
N VAL A 104 -2.54 7.10 -5.98
CA VAL A 104 -1.45 6.39 -6.66
C VAL A 104 -2.05 5.31 -7.53
N GLY A 105 -1.71 5.36 -8.81
CA GLY A 105 -2.35 4.50 -9.77
C GLY A 105 -1.98 4.84 -11.19
N SER A 106 -2.59 4.10 -12.09
CA SER A 106 -2.32 4.23 -13.51
C SER A 106 -2.77 5.56 -14.08
N PRO A 107 -2.00 6.16 -15.00
CA PRO A 107 -2.42 7.37 -15.71
C PRO A 107 -3.77 7.21 -16.43
N THR A 108 -4.11 6.00 -16.85
CA THR A 108 -5.36 5.72 -17.56
C THR A 108 -6.49 5.28 -16.62
N GLY A 109 -6.17 4.94 -15.37
CA GLY A 109 -7.14 4.50 -14.37
C GLY A 109 -8.17 5.58 -14.03
N ASN A 110 -9.12 5.25 -13.14
CA ASN A 110 -10.19 6.19 -12.78
C ASN A 110 -9.58 7.50 -12.21
N PRO A 111 -9.76 8.66 -12.86
CA PRO A 111 -9.17 9.92 -12.41
C PRO A 111 -9.76 10.42 -11.07
N ASN A 112 -10.87 9.83 -10.63
CA ASN A 112 -11.56 10.17 -9.39
C ASN A 112 -11.32 9.16 -8.25
N SER A 113 -10.49 8.13 -8.44
CA SER A 113 -10.18 7.15 -7.38
C SER A 113 -9.15 7.69 -6.39
N TRP A 114 -9.53 8.73 -5.66
CA TRP A 114 -8.74 9.31 -4.58
C TRP A 114 -9.04 8.58 -3.27
N THR A 115 -8.01 8.31 -2.48
CA THR A 115 -8.13 7.74 -1.12
C THR A 115 -8.11 8.88 -0.10
N ASP A 116 -9.15 8.96 0.72
CA ASP A 116 -9.22 9.91 1.84
C ASP A 116 -8.33 9.42 2.98
N VAL A 117 -7.31 10.21 3.32
CA VAL A 117 -6.33 9.90 4.37
C VAL A 117 -6.42 10.88 5.54
N THR A 118 -7.53 11.62 5.62
CA THR A 118 -7.69 12.70 6.59
C THR A 118 -7.65 12.21 8.04
N SER A 119 -8.16 11.00 8.32
CA SER A 119 -8.08 10.36 9.64
C SER A 119 -6.66 9.99 10.05
N ASP A 120 -5.86 9.54 9.08
CA ASP A 120 -4.51 9.02 9.30
C ASP A 120 -3.46 10.15 9.32
N PHE A 121 -3.87 11.35 8.89
CA PHE A 121 -3.04 12.54 8.83
C PHE A 121 -2.90 13.20 10.21
N ASN A 122 -1.87 12.79 10.97
CA ASN A 122 -1.63 13.31 12.32
C ASN A 122 -0.13 13.34 12.71
N PRO A 123 0.56 14.51 12.65
CA PRO A 123 0.29 15.69 11.82
C PRO A 123 0.79 15.53 10.37
N ASP A 124 1.51 14.43 10.12
CA ASP A 124 2.13 14.07 8.86
C ASP A 124 1.48 12.78 8.35
N TYR A 125 1.48 12.59 7.04
CA TYR A 125 1.12 11.33 6.39
C TYR A 125 2.23 10.95 5.41
N ASN A 126 2.60 9.68 5.40
CA ASN A 126 3.66 9.18 4.54
C ASN A 126 3.11 8.07 3.67
N PHE A 127 3.47 8.12 2.39
CA PHE A 127 3.14 7.06 1.45
C PHE A 127 4.29 6.88 0.45
N PHE A 128 4.40 5.70 -0.17
CA PHE A 128 5.52 5.33 -1.03
C PHE A 128 5.07 5.06 -2.46
N VAL A 129 5.88 5.47 -3.43
CA VAL A 129 5.59 5.26 -4.86
C VAL A 129 6.79 4.67 -5.57
N ARG A 130 6.56 3.76 -6.53
CA ARG A 130 7.62 3.13 -7.33
C ARG A 130 8.15 4.11 -8.39
N GLY A 131 9.46 4.09 -8.62
CA GLY A 131 10.15 4.83 -9.69
C GLY A 131 10.47 3.99 -10.92
N GLU A 132 11.09 4.60 -11.94
CA GLU A 132 11.46 3.93 -13.20
C GLU A 132 12.54 2.85 -12.97
N GLY A 133 13.49 3.14 -12.07
CA GLY A 133 14.51 2.17 -11.71
C GLY A 133 13.92 0.94 -11.01
N PHE A 134 14.47 -0.23 -11.31
CA PHE A 134 14.02 -1.51 -10.75
C PHE A 134 13.99 -1.56 -9.21
N ILE A 135 14.79 -0.72 -8.53
CA ILE A 135 14.84 -0.59 -7.05
C ILE A 135 14.32 0.77 -6.56
N GLU A 136 13.90 1.63 -7.47
CA GLU A 136 13.65 3.02 -7.17
C GLU A 136 12.31 3.16 -6.44
N THR A 137 12.36 3.72 -5.23
CA THR A 137 11.17 4.01 -4.44
C THR A 137 11.30 5.41 -3.88
N TYR A 138 10.24 6.19 -4.04
CA TYR A 138 10.15 7.55 -3.52
C TYR A 138 9.23 7.57 -2.30
N GLY A 139 9.70 8.19 -1.23
CA GLY A 139 8.88 8.52 -0.07
C GLY A 139 8.18 9.85 -0.31
N ILE A 140 6.86 9.85 -0.15
CA ILE A 140 6.03 11.04 -0.24
C ILE A 140 5.58 11.38 1.17
N ASN A 141 6.15 12.44 1.72
CA ASN A 141 5.81 12.96 3.02
C ASN A 141 4.89 14.17 2.87
N VAL A 142 3.70 14.09 3.44
CA VAL A 142 2.71 15.17 3.49
C VAL A 142 2.70 15.71 4.91
N LYS A 143 2.89 17.02 5.09
CA LYS A 143 2.84 17.69 6.39
C LYS A 143 1.82 18.79 6.40
N LYS A 144 1.11 18.94 7.51
CA LYS A 144 0.26 20.11 7.72
C LYS A 144 1.13 21.32 8.02
N LEU A 145 0.91 22.42 7.31
CA LEU A 145 1.55 23.69 7.64
C LEU A 145 0.69 24.44 8.66
N LEU A 146 1.31 24.88 9.74
CA LEU A 146 0.65 25.69 10.76
C LEU A 146 0.27 27.05 10.16
N GLY A 147 -1.02 27.41 10.22
CA GLY A 147 -1.50 28.70 9.76
C GLY A 147 -3.01 28.76 9.60
N PRO A 148 -3.57 29.96 9.33
CA PRO A 148 -5.01 30.17 9.19
C PRO A 148 -5.60 29.65 7.86
N ARG A 149 -4.82 28.91 7.07
CA ARG A 149 -5.15 28.48 5.70
C ARG A 149 -5.03 26.96 5.61
N ALA A 150 -5.85 26.33 4.79
CA ALA A 150 -5.69 24.91 4.45
C ALA A 150 -4.40 24.73 3.64
N SER A 151 -3.31 24.37 4.33
CA SER A 151 -1.96 24.39 3.78
C SER A 151 -1.23 23.10 4.09
N ILE A 152 -0.63 22.50 3.07
CA ILE A 152 0.24 21.33 3.23
C ILE A 152 1.57 21.54 2.52
N ALA A 153 2.60 20.89 3.04
CA ALA A 153 3.86 20.66 2.35
C ALA A 153 3.95 19.19 1.95
N VAL A 154 4.30 18.95 0.71
CA VAL A 154 4.57 17.63 0.14
C VAL A 154 6.04 17.57 -0.17
N THR A 155 6.73 16.58 0.37
CA THR A 155 8.15 16.33 0.10
C THR A 155 8.30 14.98 -0.57
N ILE A 156 8.96 14.97 -1.72
CA ILE A 156 9.36 13.75 -2.42
C ILE A 156 10.83 13.50 -2.08
N GLU A 157 11.13 12.34 -1.53
CA GLU A 157 12.50 11.95 -1.17
C GLU A 157 12.84 10.61 -1.83
N THR A 158 14.03 10.51 -2.41
CA THR A 158 14.57 9.20 -2.83
C THR A 158 14.93 8.44 -1.56
N LEU A 159 14.32 7.27 -1.36
CA LEU A 159 14.65 6.44 -0.20
C LEU A 159 15.87 5.55 -0.47
N TYR A 160 16.24 5.33 -1.74
CA TYR A 160 17.44 4.61 -2.16
C TYR A 160 18.07 5.13 -3.45
N GLN A 161 19.31 5.58 -3.37
CA GLN A 161 20.28 5.60 -4.48
C GLN A 161 21.63 5.10 -3.95
N GLU A 162 22.23 4.18 -4.72
CA GLU A 162 23.65 3.85 -4.82
C GLU A 162 24.32 2.66 -4.07
N PRO A 163 25.28 2.00 -4.75
CA PRO A 163 25.93 0.76 -4.34
C PRO A 163 27.07 1.03 -3.35
N GLY A 164 27.16 0.23 -2.28
CA GLY A 164 28.41 0.15 -1.50
C GLY A 164 28.32 0.24 0.02
N LEU A 165 27.23 -0.17 0.67
CA LEU A 165 27.21 -0.32 2.13
C LEU A 165 26.72 -1.72 2.55
N THR A 166 27.69 -2.53 2.94
CA THR A 166 27.55 -3.79 3.67
C THR A 166 26.97 -3.54 5.06
N GLN A 167 25.65 -3.51 5.19
CA GLN A 167 24.89 -3.78 6.41
C GLN A 167 23.49 -4.21 5.95
N LEU A 168 23.26 -5.53 5.84
CA LEU A 168 21.95 -6.19 5.59
C LEU A 168 20.85 -5.26 5.05
N VAL A 169 21.10 -4.67 3.89
CA VAL A 169 20.08 -4.04 3.06
C VAL A 169 19.36 -5.21 2.43
N LEU A 170 18.12 -5.48 2.83
CA LEU A 170 17.29 -6.46 2.12
C LEU A 170 17.25 -6.02 0.64
N PRO A 171 17.93 -6.74 -0.27
CA PRO A 171 17.86 -6.39 -1.67
C PRO A 171 16.45 -6.80 -2.14
N PHE A 172 15.78 -5.95 -2.92
CA PHE A 172 14.50 -6.27 -3.56
C PHE A 172 13.48 -6.87 -2.60
N ALA A 173 12.68 -6.06 -1.91
CA ALA A 173 11.50 -6.60 -1.25
C ALA A 173 10.43 -6.83 -2.34
N PRO A 174 10.07 -8.08 -2.65
CA PRO A 174 8.80 -8.41 -3.29
C PRO A 174 7.64 -7.58 -2.73
N ASP A 175 6.66 -7.26 -3.57
CA ASP A 175 5.53 -6.41 -3.19
C ASP A 175 4.76 -6.97 -1.98
N TYR A 176 4.79 -8.29 -1.83
CA TYR A 176 4.18 -8.99 -0.71
C TYR A 176 5.21 -9.88 -0.03
N VAL A 177 5.32 -9.77 1.29
CA VAL A 177 6.26 -10.55 2.10
C VAL A 177 5.57 -11.05 3.37
N GLU A 178 5.65 -12.35 3.58
CA GLU A 178 5.41 -12.99 4.88
C GLU A 178 6.72 -13.59 5.39
N GLU A 179 7.26 -13.02 6.47
CA GLU A 179 8.40 -13.59 7.19
C GLU A 179 7.91 -14.33 8.43
N TRP A 180 8.10 -15.64 8.48
CA TRP A 180 7.71 -16.47 9.62
C TRP A 180 8.92 -16.79 10.48
N VAL A 181 8.87 -16.44 11.77
CA VAL A 181 9.91 -16.71 12.77
C VAL A 181 9.34 -17.61 13.86
N ASN A 182 10.01 -18.72 14.11
CA ASN A 182 9.61 -19.65 15.16
C ASN A 182 10.54 -19.55 16.37
N GLU A 183 10.11 -18.83 17.39
CA GLU A 183 10.81 -18.70 18.68
C GLU A 183 10.30 -19.70 19.73
N SER A 184 9.44 -20.63 19.34
CA SER A 184 8.93 -21.68 20.21
C SER A 184 9.89 -22.86 20.31
N ASP A 185 9.54 -23.82 21.17
CA ASP A 185 10.27 -25.08 21.35
C ASP A 185 9.85 -26.20 20.36
N ARG A 186 8.89 -25.93 19.47
CA ARG A 186 8.31 -26.92 18.55
C ARG A 186 8.45 -26.53 17.09
N GLY A 187 8.63 -27.54 16.23
CA GLY A 187 8.62 -27.36 14.79
C GLY A 187 7.21 -27.47 14.22
N PHE A 188 6.87 -26.64 13.24
CA PHE A 188 5.57 -26.63 12.58
C PHE A 188 5.71 -27.07 11.12
N GLU A 189 5.04 -28.15 10.73
CA GLU A 189 5.08 -28.64 9.35
C GLU A 189 4.18 -27.77 8.46
N LEU A 190 4.72 -27.33 7.32
CA LEU A 190 3.95 -26.62 6.30
C LEU A 190 2.83 -27.53 5.78
N TYR A 191 1.59 -27.11 5.97
CA TYR A 191 0.42 -27.78 5.42
C TYR A 191 0.35 -27.53 3.91
N ASP A 192 0.27 -26.25 3.54
CA ASP A 192 0.31 -25.80 2.16
C ASP A 192 0.69 -24.31 2.05
N SER A 193 0.89 -23.90 0.80
CA SER A 193 1.26 -22.54 0.43
C SER A 193 0.86 -22.30 -1.01
N ASP A 194 0.39 -21.11 -1.32
CA ASP A 194 0.10 -20.74 -2.71
C ASP A 194 0.37 -19.26 -2.98
N VAL A 195 0.55 -18.94 -4.25
CA VAL A 195 0.66 -17.57 -4.76
C VAL A 195 -0.13 -17.49 -6.06
N GLU A 196 -1.11 -16.60 -6.10
CA GLU A 196 -1.86 -16.28 -7.30
C GLU A 196 -1.60 -14.82 -7.72
N ALA A 197 -1.42 -14.60 -9.01
CA ALA A 197 -1.33 -13.28 -9.63
C ALA A 197 -2.51 -13.08 -10.61
N PRO A 198 -2.80 -11.84 -11.03
CA PRO A 198 -3.87 -11.58 -11.97
C PRO A 198 -3.75 -12.45 -13.23
N ARG A 199 -4.85 -13.07 -13.66
CA ARG A 199 -4.92 -14.16 -14.66
C ARG A 199 -4.20 -13.90 -16.00
N SER A 200 -3.89 -12.66 -16.33
CA SER A 200 -3.17 -12.27 -17.55
C SER A 200 -1.64 -12.30 -17.40
N GLU A 201 -1.10 -12.42 -16.19
CA GLU A 201 0.32 -12.22 -15.92
C GLU A 201 0.86 -13.23 -14.90
N LYS A 202 2.06 -13.77 -15.15
CA LYS A 202 2.73 -14.62 -14.15
C LYS A 202 3.27 -13.74 -13.02
N PRO A 203 3.15 -14.16 -11.75
CA PRO A 203 3.82 -13.44 -10.67
C PRO A 203 5.31 -13.36 -10.97
N THR A 204 5.88 -12.19 -10.72
CA THR A 204 7.33 -11.99 -10.84
C THR A 204 7.96 -12.31 -9.50
N HIS A 205 9.09 -13.04 -9.51
CA HIS A 205 9.88 -13.37 -8.30
C HIS A 205 9.09 -14.04 -7.16
N VAL A 206 8.67 -15.30 -7.34
CA VAL A 206 8.05 -16.08 -6.26
C VAL A 206 9.13 -16.82 -5.45
N VAL A 207 9.23 -16.49 -4.17
CA VAL A 207 9.96 -17.26 -3.16
C VAL A 207 8.94 -17.91 -2.25
N LYS A 208 8.98 -19.23 -2.10
CA LYS A 208 8.13 -19.94 -1.13
C LYS A 208 8.86 -21.13 -0.52
N PRO A 209 8.52 -21.53 0.73
CA PRO A 209 9.12 -22.70 1.35
C PRO A 209 8.83 -23.97 0.54
N THR A 210 9.67 -24.98 0.71
CA THR A 210 9.47 -26.27 0.04
C THR A 210 8.22 -26.95 0.61
N ALA A 211 7.39 -27.55 -0.24
CA ALA A 211 6.20 -28.27 0.20
C ALA A 211 6.56 -29.31 1.28
N LYS A 212 5.76 -29.37 2.35
CA LYS A 212 5.98 -30.26 3.52
C LYS A 212 7.25 -29.97 4.33
N SER A 213 7.92 -28.84 4.11
CA SER A 213 9.03 -28.43 4.97
C SER A 213 8.54 -28.11 6.39
N THR A 214 9.39 -28.29 7.38
CA THR A 214 9.09 -27.92 8.77
C THR A 214 9.81 -26.63 9.13
N LEU A 215 9.05 -25.65 9.64
CA LEU A 215 9.59 -24.47 10.29
C LEU A 215 10.12 -24.88 11.67
N GLN A 216 11.43 -25.10 11.76
CA GLN A 216 12.10 -25.60 12.98
C GLN A 216 12.15 -24.54 14.09
N PRO A 217 12.29 -24.94 15.37
CA PRO A 217 12.63 -24.03 16.47
C PRO A 217 13.85 -23.17 16.14
N GLY A 218 13.76 -21.86 16.38
CA GLY A 218 14.77 -20.87 16.00
C GLY A 218 14.90 -20.62 14.50
N GLY A 219 14.04 -21.23 13.68
CA GLY A 219 14.08 -21.13 12.22
C GLY A 219 13.23 -19.99 11.67
N THR A 220 13.50 -19.67 10.41
CA THR A 220 12.77 -18.68 9.62
C THR A 220 12.29 -19.29 8.30
N ALA A 221 11.07 -18.94 7.88
CA ALA A 221 10.56 -19.23 6.55
C ALA A 221 10.05 -17.94 5.90
N ILE A 222 10.18 -17.84 4.58
CA ILE A 222 9.78 -16.65 3.82
C ILE A 222 8.86 -17.07 2.67
N LEU A 223 7.71 -16.42 2.58
CA LEU A 223 6.91 -16.36 1.37
C LEU A 223 6.99 -14.94 0.83
N SER A 224 7.26 -14.80 -0.46
CA SER A 224 7.23 -13.51 -1.08
C SER A 224 7.05 -13.53 -2.59
N TRP A 225 6.39 -12.50 -3.12
CA TRP A 225 6.12 -12.36 -4.55
C TRP A 225 5.89 -10.91 -4.94
N SER A 226 6.02 -10.62 -6.24
CA SER A 226 5.63 -9.35 -6.83
C SER A 226 4.53 -9.54 -7.86
N SER A 227 3.55 -8.63 -7.85
CA SER A 227 2.45 -8.62 -8.81
C SER A 227 2.50 -7.33 -9.63
N VAL A 228 2.34 -7.46 -10.94
CA VAL A 228 2.11 -6.31 -11.81
C VAL A 228 0.64 -5.86 -11.64
N ILE A 229 0.38 -4.56 -11.83
CA ILE A 229 -0.97 -4.01 -11.85
C ILE A 229 -1.60 -4.35 -13.22
N PRO A 230 -2.67 -5.15 -13.28
CA PRO A 230 -3.24 -5.61 -14.54
C PRO A 230 -3.97 -4.50 -15.31
N GLU A 231 -4.12 -4.68 -16.62
CA GLU A 231 -4.90 -3.80 -17.52
C GLU A 231 -6.42 -3.87 -17.30
N GLY A 232 -6.90 -4.76 -16.43
CA GLY A 232 -8.31 -4.95 -16.11
C GLY A 232 -8.50 -5.33 -14.65
N SER A 233 -9.69 -5.82 -14.27
CA SER A 233 -9.86 -6.30 -12.89
C SER A 233 -8.96 -7.51 -12.64
N GLY A 234 -8.47 -7.61 -11.41
CA GLY A 234 -7.62 -8.70 -11.02
C GLY A 234 -7.57 -8.83 -9.51
N TYR A 235 -6.90 -9.88 -9.07
CA TYR A 235 -6.52 -10.04 -7.69
C TYR A 235 -5.17 -10.75 -7.64
N THR A 236 -4.46 -10.54 -6.54
CA THR A 236 -3.30 -11.35 -6.18
C THR A 236 -3.46 -11.77 -4.73
N PHE A 237 -3.00 -12.98 -4.40
CA PHE A 237 -2.85 -13.41 -3.02
C PHE A 237 -1.61 -14.29 -2.87
N GLY A 238 -1.16 -14.42 -1.64
CA GLY A 238 -0.25 -15.47 -1.22
C GLY A 238 -0.52 -15.83 0.23
N TYR A 239 -0.23 -17.07 0.60
CA TYR A 239 -0.38 -17.53 1.98
C TYR A 239 0.60 -18.64 2.35
N LEU A 240 0.94 -18.72 3.63
CA LEU A 240 1.52 -19.90 4.28
C LEU A 240 0.58 -20.42 5.37
N ARG A 241 0.39 -21.74 5.40
CA ARG A 241 -0.36 -22.42 6.47
C ARG A 241 0.46 -23.55 7.06
N TYR A 242 0.49 -23.61 8.38
CA TYR A 242 1.22 -24.61 9.15
C TYR A 242 0.27 -25.45 10.00
N TRP A 243 0.62 -26.72 10.20
CA TRP A 243 -0.03 -27.57 11.17
C TRP A 243 0.32 -27.14 12.58
N SER A 244 -0.67 -26.82 13.41
CA SER A 244 -0.52 -26.84 14.87
C SER A 244 -0.86 -28.19 15.46
N GLU A 245 -1.78 -28.95 14.88
CA GLU A 245 -2.00 -30.35 15.28
C GLU A 245 -2.17 -31.16 14.01
N LYS A 246 -1.11 -31.87 13.61
CA LYS A 246 -1.17 -32.75 12.45
C LYS A 246 -1.84 -34.07 12.85
N PRO A 247 -2.93 -34.48 12.19
CA PRO A 247 -3.57 -35.75 12.50
C PRO A 247 -2.64 -36.92 12.17
N ALA A 248 -2.79 -38.03 12.91
CA ALA A 248 -2.10 -39.26 12.59
C ALA A 248 -2.44 -39.75 11.17
N PRO A 249 -1.52 -40.43 10.46
CA PRO A 249 -1.78 -40.97 9.14
C PRO A 249 -3.07 -41.82 9.13
N GLY A 250 -3.97 -41.57 8.17
CA GLY A 250 -5.23 -42.30 8.02
C GLY A 250 -6.44 -41.72 8.76
N VAL A 251 -6.27 -40.68 9.58
CA VAL A 251 -7.39 -39.95 10.20
C VAL A 251 -7.87 -38.85 9.26
N ILE A 252 -9.08 -39.00 8.70
CA ILE A 252 -9.73 -38.01 7.83
C ILE A 252 -10.52 -37.03 8.71
N GLY A 253 -10.22 -35.73 8.61
CA GLY A 253 -10.96 -34.67 9.30
C GLY A 253 -10.54 -34.35 10.74
N GLY A 254 -9.34 -34.74 11.13
CA GLY A 254 -8.70 -34.27 12.36
C GLY A 254 -7.66 -33.18 12.09
N GLY A 255 -7.23 -32.51 13.16
CA GLY A 255 -6.11 -31.57 13.16
C GLY A 255 -6.50 -30.11 13.11
N HIS A 256 -5.48 -29.27 13.27
CA HIS A 256 -5.62 -27.82 13.38
C HIS A 256 -4.47 -27.16 12.63
N ILE A 257 -4.80 -26.14 11.85
CA ILE A 257 -3.84 -25.33 11.09
C ILE A 257 -4.02 -23.86 11.43
N PHE A 258 -2.96 -23.11 11.22
CA PHE A 258 -2.96 -21.66 11.31
C PHE A 258 -2.16 -21.08 10.16
N GLY A 259 -2.47 -19.86 9.77
CA GLY A 259 -1.84 -19.23 8.63
C GLY A 259 -2.11 -17.75 8.53
N VAL A 260 -1.34 -17.12 7.65
CA VAL A 260 -1.49 -15.73 7.25
C VAL A 260 -1.62 -15.71 5.73
N ARG A 261 -2.42 -14.77 5.24
CA ARG A 261 -2.66 -14.53 3.82
C ARG A 261 -2.58 -13.03 3.58
N LEU A 262 -1.77 -12.64 2.60
CA LEU A 262 -1.82 -11.30 2.04
C LEU A 262 -2.58 -11.36 0.73
N GLU A 263 -3.50 -10.43 0.53
CA GLU A 263 -4.21 -10.31 -0.74
C GLU A 263 -4.49 -8.88 -1.14
N GLN A 264 -4.68 -8.67 -2.44
CA GLN A 264 -4.97 -7.36 -2.97
C GLN A 264 -5.88 -7.44 -4.19
N LEU A 265 -6.87 -6.55 -4.24
CA LEU A 265 -7.78 -6.40 -5.36
C LEU A 265 -7.33 -5.26 -6.27
N PHE A 266 -7.50 -5.48 -7.57
CA PHE A 266 -7.30 -4.49 -8.63
C PHE A 266 -8.66 -4.23 -9.28
N ALA A 267 -9.22 -3.04 -9.06
CA ALA A 267 -10.51 -2.68 -9.65
C ALA A 267 -10.33 -2.22 -11.09
N ALA A 268 -11.05 -2.86 -12.02
CA ALA A 268 -11.10 -2.41 -13.40
C ALA A 268 -11.56 -0.95 -13.45
N SER A 269 -10.86 -0.15 -14.25
CA SER A 269 -11.35 1.17 -14.59
C SER A 269 -12.57 1.04 -15.52
N LEU A 270 -13.54 1.96 -15.37
CA LEU A 270 -14.73 2.02 -16.22
C LEU A 270 -14.42 2.49 -17.65
N VAL A 271 -13.18 2.90 -17.91
CA VAL A 271 -12.71 3.39 -19.22
C VAL A 271 -12.04 2.23 -19.97
N ALA A 272 -12.51 1.91 -21.18
CA ALA A 272 -11.92 0.83 -21.97
C ALA A 272 -10.43 1.11 -22.29
N GLY A 273 -9.57 0.10 -22.12
CA GLY A 273 -8.13 0.19 -22.41
C GLY A 273 -7.30 0.87 -21.32
N SER A 274 -7.82 0.97 -20.09
CA SER A 274 -7.10 1.56 -18.96
C SER A 274 -6.75 0.57 -17.87
N THR A 275 -5.58 0.72 -17.25
CA THR A 275 -5.14 -0.24 -16.23
C THR A 275 -5.83 0.00 -14.88
N ALA A 276 -5.92 -1.06 -14.09
CA ALA A 276 -6.67 -1.05 -12.84
C ALA A 276 -6.07 -0.14 -11.77
N THR A 277 -6.92 0.35 -10.88
CA THR A 277 -6.49 1.03 -9.65
C THR A 277 -6.36 -0.02 -8.54
N PRO A 278 -5.19 -0.15 -7.90
CA PRO A 278 -5.00 -1.04 -6.76
C PRO A 278 -5.77 -0.55 -5.53
N TRP A 279 -6.46 -1.46 -4.84
CA TRP A 279 -6.96 -1.22 -3.47
C TRP A 279 -5.83 -1.48 -2.47
N PRO A 280 -5.85 -0.91 -1.25
CA PRO A 280 -4.90 -1.31 -0.22
C PRO A 280 -4.91 -2.83 -0.02
N PRO A 281 -3.74 -3.47 0.17
CA PRO A 281 -3.67 -4.89 0.46
C PRO A 281 -4.25 -5.19 1.84
N GLU A 282 -4.87 -6.36 1.95
CA GLU A 282 -5.49 -6.89 3.14
C GLU A 282 -4.61 -7.99 3.74
N VAL A 283 -4.51 -8.00 5.07
CA VAL A 283 -3.82 -9.06 5.82
C VAL A 283 -4.87 -9.87 6.55
N LYS A 284 -4.89 -11.17 6.28
CA LYS A 284 -5.88 -12.08 6.86
C LYS A 284 -5.21 -13.24 7.56
N ILE A 285 -5.87 -13.75 8.60
CA ILE A 285 -5.41 -14.91 9.35
C ILE A 285 -6.39 -16.07 9.23
N PHE A 286 -5.87 -17.27 9.42
CA PHE A 286 -6.67 -18.47 9.58
C PHE A 286 -6.20 -19.21 10.82
N ASN A 287 -7.14 -19.72 11.63
CA ASN A 287 -6.86 -20.51 12.82
C ASN A 287 -8.01 -21.51 13.04
N GLY A 288 -7.86 -22.74 12.56
CA GLY A 288 -8.96 -23.71 12.60
C GLY A 288 -8.66 -25.04 11.93
N ALA A 289 -9.71 -25.83 11.72
CA ALA A 289 -9.61 -27.13 11.07
C ALA A 289 -9.28 -27.00 9.56
N PRO A 290 -8.58 -27.97 8.96
CA PRO A 290 -8.20 -27.93 7.54
C PRO A 290 -9.36 -28.19 6.57
N LEU A 291 -10.50 -28.71 7.06
CA LEU A 291 -11.66 -29.06 6.24
C LEU A 291 -12.64 -27.91 6.10
N GLY A 292 -13.12 -27.68 4.87
CA GLY A 292 -14.06 -26.62 4.51
C GLY A 292 -13.41 -25.49 3.72
N THR A 293 -14.22 -24.53 3.28
CA THR A 293 -13.68 -23.28 2.71
C THR A 293 -13.03 -22.50 3.83
N PRO A 294 -11.72 -22.18 3.76
CA PRO A 294 -11.07 -21.43 4.82
C PRO A 294 -11.73 -20.05 4.95
N LEU A 295 -12.34 -19.79 6.10
CA LEU A 295 -12.84 -18.47 6.48
C LEU A 295 -11.67 -17.70 7.08
N TRP A 296 -11.09 -16.82 6.25
CA TRP A 296 -10.02 -15.93 6.67
C TRP A 296 -10.60 -14.73 7.43
N GLU A 297 -10.04 -14.43 8.60
CA GLU A 297 -10.36 -13.24 9.38
C GLU A 297 -9.46 -12.09 8.94
N ASP A 298 -10.05 -10.96 8.54
CA ASP A 298 -9.30 -9.75 8.17
C ASP A 298 -8.84 -9.01 9.43
N ILE A 299 -7.53 -8.79 9.53
CA ILE A 299 -6.88 -8.09 10.66
C ILE A 299 -6.20 -6.77 10.24
N THR A 300 -6.51 -6.29 9.03
CA THR A 300 -5.83 -5.13 8.43
C THR A 300 -5.99 -3.87 9.28
N GLU A 301 -7.20 -3.62 9.79
CA GLU A 301 -7.49 -2.44 10.63
C GLU A 301 -6.67 -2.49 11.93
N GLN A 302 -6.59 -3.65 12.58
CA GLN A 302 -5.82 -3.85 13.80
C GLN A 302 -4.32 -3.64 13.55
N LEU A 303 -3.81 -4.11 12.41
CA LEU A 303 -2.42 -3.89 12.02
C LEU A 303 -2.13 -2.43 11.67
N GLN A 304 -3.08 -1.70 11.10
CA GLN A 304 -2.92 -0.26 10.83
C GLN A 304 -2.95 0.56 12.12
N LEU A 305 -3.79 0.21 13.09
CA LEU A 305 -3.92 0.93 14.36
C LEU A 305 -2.82 0.62 15.38
N HIS A 306 -2.38 -0.64 15.44
CA HIS A 306 -1.53 -1.14 16.52
C HIS A 306 -0.18 -1.70 16.05
N ASN A 307 0.07 -1.72 14.73
CA ASN A 307 1.24 -2.35 14.08
C ASN A 307 1.42 -3.85 14.39
N SER A 308 0.49 -4.45 15.14
CA SER A 308 0.56 -5.84 15.56
C SER A 308 -0.82 -6.40 15.89
N TYR A 309 -0.98 -7.71 15.70
CA TYR A 309 -2.15 -8.49 16.11
C TYR A 309 -1.68 -9.83 16.64
N THR A 310 -2.19 -10.27 17.80
CA THR A 310 -1.80 -11.55 18.40
C THR A 310 -3.02 -12.44 18.61
N PHE A 311 -2.90 -13.71 18.21
CA PHE A 311 -3.88 -14.75 18.49
C PHE A 311 -3.22 -15.98 19.08
N VAL A 312 -4.01 -16.79 19.79
CA VAL A 312 -3.53 -18.02 20.43
C VAL A 312 -3.89 -19.23 19.58
N VAL A 313 -2.91 -20.10 19.37
CA VAL A 313 -3.06 -21.39 18.70
C VAL A 313 -2.90 -22.49 19.74
N GLN A 314 -3.90 -23.36 19.85
CA GLN A 314 -3.85 -24.52 20.75
C GLN A 314 -3.05 -25.65 20.09
N HIS A 315 -2.09 -26.22 20.81
CA HIS A 315 -1.30 -27.39 20.38
C HIS A 315 -0.94 -28.23 21.60
N LYS A 316 -1.66 -29.33 21.83
CA LYS A 316 -1.45 -30.16 23.02
C LYS A 316 0.03 -30.55 23.24
N PRO A 317 0.56 -30.43 24.48
CA PRO A 317 -0.11 -29.95 25.70
C PRO A 317 -0.02 -28.42 25.92
N HIS A 318 0.56 -27.66 24.99
CA HIS A 318 0.88 -26.24 25.15
C HIS A 318 -0.02 -25.34 24.30
N ASN A 319 0.04 -24.04 24.58
CA ASN A 319 -0.53 -23.03 23.72
C ASN A 319 0.62 -22.20 23.17
N TYR A 320 0.44 -21.70 21.96
CA TYR A 320 1.41 -20.83 21.30
C TYR A 320 0.75 -19.51 20.97
N SER A 321 1.46 -18.41 21.24
CA SER A 321 1.06 -17.07 20.83
C SER A 321 1.64 -16.82 19.45
N VAL A 322 0.79 -16.45 18.50
CA VAL A 322 1.17 -16.08 17.14
C VAL A 322 0.92 -14.59 16.98
N THR A 323 1.99 -13.83 16.82
CA THR A 323 1.94 -12.38 16.63
C THR A 323 2.25 -12.06 15.18
N VAL A 324 1.33 -11.36 14.50
CA VAL A 324 1.54 -10.77 13.18
C VAL A 324 1.90 -9.30 13.39
N GLU A 325 3.03 -8.87 12.86
CA GLU A 325 3.55 -7.50 12.97
C GLU A 325 3.74 -6.91 11.58
N SER A 326 3.37 -5.65 11.40
CA SER A 326 3.65 -4.91 10.17
C SER A 326 5.14 -4.56 10.11
N LEU A 327 5.87 -5.13 9.14
CA LEU A 327 7.28 -4.77 8.90
C LEU A 327 7.42 -3.42 8.18
N SER A 328 6.36 -3.00 7.50
CA SER A 328 6.21 -1.70 6.88
C SER A 328 4.77 -1.24 6.99
N SER A 329 4.52 0.06 6.87
CA SER A 329 3.16 0.58 6.70
C SER A 329 2.47 -0.15 5.53
N ILE A 330 1.29 -0.72 5.77
CA ILE A 330 0.49 -1.38 4.74
C ILE A 330 0.14 -0.34 3.68
N HIS A 331 0.55 -0.59 2.44
CA HIS A 331 0.56 0.41 1.38
C HIS A 331 -0.18 -0.07 0.14
N PHE A 332 -0.71 0.83 -0.69
CA PHE A 332 -1.47 0.49 -1.90
C PHE A 332 -0.75 -0.46 -2.90
N SER A 333 0.54 -0.72 -2.76
CA SER A 333 1.28 -1.66 -3.63
C SER A 333 2.29 -2.52 -2.87
N ARG A 334 2.33 -2.43 -1.54
CA ARG A 334 3.28 -3.19 -0.72
C ARG A 334 2.67 -3.62 0.60
N CYS A 335 2.87 -4.87 0.95
CA CYS A 335 2.50 -5.43 2.24
C CYS A 335 3.61 -6.35 2.74
N ALA A 336 4.21 -6.04 3.88
CA ALA A 336 5.22 -6.89 4.49
C ALA A 336 4.85 -7.11 5.96
N VAL A 337 4.74 -8.38 6.33
CA VAL A 337 4.42 -8.79 7.70
C VAL A 337 5.45 -9.79 8.22
N ARG A 338 5.69 -9.73 9.52
CA ARG A 338 6.41 -10.76 10.27
C ARG A 338 5.41 -11.51 11.14
N VAL A 339 5.48 -12.83 11.09
CA VAL A 339 4.68 -13.73 11.91
C VAL A 339 5.61 -14.43 12.89
N THR A 340 5.50 -14.10 14.17
CA THR A 340 6.34 -14.65 15.22
C THR A 340 5.54 -15.63 16.07
N ILE A 341 6.03 -16.87 16.21
CA ILE A 341 5.41 -17.92 17.03
C ILE A 341 6.21 -18.06 18.32
N LYS A 342 5.56 -17.92 19.47
CA LYS A 342 6.16 -18.05 20.81
C LYS A 342 5.34 -18.99 21.70
N ASN A 343 5.97 -19.52 22.75
CA ASN A 343 5.22 -20.18 23.83
C ASN A 343 4.26 -19.16 24.47
N ALA A 344 2.99 -19.53 24.67
CA ALA A 344 1.99 -18.66 25.29
C ALA A 344 2.05 -18.68 26.82
#